data_AF-A0A7V2JDB4-F1
#
_entry.id   AF-A0A7V2JDB4-F1
#
_cell.length_a   1.000
_cell.length_b   1.000
_cell.length_c   1.000
_cell.angle_alpha   90.00
_cell.angle_beta   90.00
_cell.angle_gamma   90.00
#
_symmetry.space_group_name_H-M   'P 1'
#
loop_
_entity.id
_entity.type
_entity.pdbx_description
1 polymer ?
#
loop_
_entity_poly.entity_id
_entity_poly.type
_entity_poly.pdbx_seq_one_letter_code
_entity_poly.pdbx_strand_id
1 'polypeptide(L)'
;MTQEKNSNLDREKIIKRIIEEKGEDAIPTLIGLLEDENNEVREIAAQALQNLGDVVTDYLMKYLRSKLDEEDPFNDVSLLYVADILGELRCRESIPLLYQLLEHYDEEPYQLIIYEALAKLGEGEKFIELLIYLLKEDAFKDELKDQVLMTLAYTKNEKALKVLIDEWYNKDDFESKTLVLNAIKVLLTERPELIKILSEDKNAKRILDELKF
;
A
#
# COMPACT_ATOMS: atom_id res chain seq x y z
N MET A 1 -11.77 11.63 -19.59
CA MET A 1 -11.40 10.32 -20.18
C MET A 1 -10.28 10.35 -21.23
N THR A 2 -10.13 11.36 -22.11
CA THR A 2 -9.06 11.40 -23.14
C THR A 2 -7.76 12.07 -22.68
N GLN A 3 -7.80 13.09 -21.81
CA GLN A 3 -6.60 13.78 -21.33
C GLN A 3 -5.83 12.99 -20.26
N GLU A 4 -6.50 12.42 -19.26
CA GLU A 4 -5.85 11.56 -18.23
C GLU A 4 -5.24 10.29 -18.83
N LYS A 5 -5.92 9.65 -19.80
CA LYS A 5 -5.35 8.51 -20.53
C LYS A 5 -4.10 8.87 -21.32
N ASN A 6 -4.06 10.07 -21.90
CA ASN A 6 -2.87 10.55 -22.60
C ASN A 6 -1.74 10.88 -21.62
N SER A 7 -2.05 11.49 -20.47
CA SER A 7 -1.08 11.76 -19.41
C SER A 7 -0.45 10.47 -18.87
N ASN A 8 -1.26 9.45 -18.55
CA ASN A 8 -0.74 8.17 -18.08
C ASN A 8 0.14 7.47 -19.13
N LEU A 9 -0.27 7.50 -20.40
CA LEU A 9 0.52 6.93 -21.49
C LEU A 9 1.87 7.66 -21.65
N ASP A 10 1.91 8.95 -21.39
CA ASP A 10 3.16 9.73 -21.46
C ASP A 10 4.05 9.48 -20.23
N ARG A 11 3.47 9.30 -19.04
CA ARG A 11 4.21 8.84 -17.83
C ARG A 11 4.87 7.49 -18.02
N GLU A 12 4.12 6.49 -18.52
CA GLU A 12 4.64 5.13 -18.76
C GLU A 12 5.84 5.15 -19.74
N LYS A 13 5.76 5.96 -20.81
CA LYS A 13 6.87 6.12 -21.75
C LYS A 13 8.10 6.75 -21.09
N ILE A 14 7.91 7.75 -20.23
CA ILE A 14 9.01 8.41 -19.51
C ILE A 14 9.70 7.40 -18.60
N ILE A 15 8.93 6.67 -17.78
CA ILE A 15 9.45 5.66 -16.86
C ILE A 15 10.23 4.59 -17.63
N LYS A 16 9.63 4.06 -18.70
CA LYS A 16 10.27 3.06 -19.57
C LYS A 16 11.61 3.58 -20.11
N ARG A 17 11.63 4.82 -20.61
CA ARG A 17 12.83 5.44 -21.17
C ARG A 17 13.92 5.64 -20.11
N ILE A 18 13.56 6.06 -18.89
CA ILE A 18 14.51 6.16 -17.77
C ILE A 18 15.18 4.81 -17.52
N ILE A 19 14.38 3.74 -17.43
CA ILE A 19 14.87 2.39 -17.15
C ILE A 19 15.75 1.87 -18.31
N GLU A 20 15.33 2.05 -19.56
CA GLU A 20 16.07 1.57 -20.73
C GLU A 20 17.38 2.32 -20.98
N GLU A 21 17.42 3.64 -20.73
CA GLU A 21 18.60 4.47 -21.00
C GLU A 21 19.59 4.53 -19.82
N LYS A 22 19.10 4.42 -18.58
CA LYS A 22 19.91 4.63 -17.37
C LYS A 22 19.97 3.42 -16.44
N GLY A 23 18.95 2.58 -16.40
CA GLY A 23 18.89 1.42 -15.50
C GLY A 23 19.21 1.79 -14.05
N GLU A 24 20.14 1.06 -13.44
CA GLU A 24 20.60 1.27 -12.06
C GLU A 24 21.27 2.63 -11.83
N ASP A 25 21.89 3.23 -12.85
CA ASP A 25 22.53 4.55 -12.71
C ASP A 25 21.52 5.67 -12.44
N ALA A 26 20.22 5.43 -12.69
CA ALA A 26 19.16 6.38 -12.39
C ALA A 26 18.82 6.44 -10.88
N ILE A 27 19.11 5.39 -10.10
CA ILE A 27 18.59 5.21 -8.74
C ILE A 27 18.89 6.42 -7.83
N PRO A 28 20.13 6.94 -7.75
CA PRO A 28 20.40 8.09 -6.89
C PRO A 28 19.61 9.34 -7.28
N THR A 29 19.43 9.57 -8.58
CA THR A 29 18.65 10.70 -9.08
C THR A 29 17.16 10.53 -8.78
N LEU A 30 16.62 9.32 -9.00
CA LEU A 30 15.21 9.03 -8.72
C LEU A 30 14.88 9.15 -7.23
N ILE A 31 15.79 8.73 -6.34
CA ILE A 31 15.61 8.94 -4.89
C ILE A 31 15.54 10.44 -4.56
N GLY A 32 16.42 11.26 -5.15
CA GLY A 32 16.36 12.71 -4.97
C GLY A 32 15.05 13.34 -5.49
N LEU A 33 14.46 12.78 -6.54
CA LEU A 33 13.17 13.24 -7.08
C LEU A 33 11.96 12.88 -6.21
N LEU A 34 12.11 12.03 -5.19
CA LEU A 34 11.06 11.82 -4.19
C LEU A 34 10.85 13.06 -3.30
N GLU A 35 11.79 14.00 -3.27
CA GLU A 35 11.69 15.27 -2.54
C GLU A 35 11.18 16.42 -3.42
N ASP A 36 10.85 16.17 -4.69
CA ASP A 36 10.42 17.21 -5.62
C ASP A 36 9.08 17.84 -5.18
N GLU A 37 8.95 19.17 -5.34
CA GLU A 37 7.73 19.90 -4.98
C GLU A 37 6.52 19.44 -5.80
N ASN A 38 6.73 18.94 -7.02
CA ASN A 38 5.67 18.48 -7.90
C ASN A 38 5.31 17.01 -7.63
N ASN A 39 4.07 16.78 -7.21
CA ASN A 39 3.52 15.44 -6.95
C ASN A 39 3.69 14.48 -8.14
N GLU A 40 3.52 14.95 -9.38
CA GLU A 40 3.66 14.12 -10.59
C GLU A 40 5.11 13.64 -10.78
N VAL A 41 6.09 14.47 -10.41
CA VAL A 41 7.51 14.09 -10.47
C VAL A 41 7.81 13.01 -9.43
N ARG A 42 7.30 13.17 -8.21
CA ARG A 42 7.44 12.16 -7.15
C ARG A 42 6.82 10.83 -7.53
N GLU A 43 5.61 10.84 -8.10
CA GLU A 43 4.92 9.64 -8.57
C GLU A 43 5.71 8.91 -9.68
N ILE A 44 6.23 9.65 -10.67
CA ILE A 44 7.07 9.07 -11.73
C ILE A 44 8.34 8.46 -11.14
N ALA A 45 8.98 9.16 -10.19
CA ALA A 45 10.20 8.68 -9.54
C ALA A 45 9.95 7.40 -8.76
N ALA A 46 8.90 7.38 -7.93
CA ALA A 46 8.50 6.21 -7.15
C ALA A 46 8.19 5.00 -8.04
N GLN A 47 7.40 5.20 -9.11
CA GLN A 47 7.06 4.12 -10.04
C GLN A 47 8.29 3.59 -10.79
N ALA A 48 9.21 4.48 -11.19
CA ALA A 48 10.46 4.06 -11.81
C ALA A 48 11.34 3.25 -10.85
N LEU A 49 11.42 3.63 -9.58
CA LEU A 49 12.13 2.88 -8.54
C LEU A 49 11.50 1.50 -8.32
N GLN A 50 10.17 1.39 -8.22
CA GLN A 50 9.48 0.10 -8.12
C GLN A 50 9.77 -0.80 -9.34
N ASN A 51 9.76 -0.23 -10.54
CA ASN A 51 9.99 -0.98 -11.78
C ASN A 51 11.45 -1.44 -11.96
N LEU A 52 12.41 -0.77 -11.32
CA LEU A 52 13.81 -1.22 -11.25
C LEU A 52 13.96 -2.45 -10.33
N GLY A 53 13.01 -2.69 -9.42
CA GLY A 53 12.93 -3.90 -8.62
C GLY A 53 13.96 -3.95 -7.48
N ASP A 54 14.34 -5.16 -7.07
CA ASP A 54 15.11 -5.41 -5.84
C ASP A 54 16.43 -4.63 -5.73
N VAL A 55 17.03 -4.23 -6.85
CA VAL A 55 18.29 -3.47 -6.87
C VAL A 55 18.17 -2.10 -6.18
N VAL A 56 16.97 -1.54 -6.03
CA VAL A 56 16.77 -0.26 -5.35
C VAL A 56 16.78 -0.37 -3.82
N THR A 57 16.59 -1.56 -3.26
CA THR A 57 16.34 -1.76 -1.82
C THR A 57 17.48 -1.23 -0.94
N ASP A 58 18.74 -1.54 -1.28
CA ASP A 58 19.91 -1.05 -0.52
C ASP A 58 20.02 0.48 -0.54
N TYR A 59 19.70 1.11 -1.67
CA TYR A 59 19.73 2.56 -1.82
C TYR A 59 18.63 3.23 -0.98
N LEU A 60 17.42 2.69 -1.02
CA LEU A 60 16.28 3.18 -0.23
C LEU A 60 16.50 2.98 1.27
N MET A 61 17.02 1.84 1.68
CA MET A 61 17.38 1.55 3.08
C MET A 61 18.43 2.52 3.61
N LYS A 62 19.44 2.84 2.79
CA LYS A 62 20.47 3.82 3.15
C LYS A 62 19.87 5.23 3.27
N TYR A 63 19.04 5.63 2.32
CA TYR A 63 18.39 6.94 2.30
C TYR A 63 17.44 7.13 3.50
N LEU A 64 16.56 6.15 3.75
CA LEU A 64 15.65 6.16 4.90
C LEU A 64 16.42 6.26 6.22
N ARG A 65 17.49 5.48 6.38
CA ARG A 65 18.33 5.57 7.58
C ARG A 65 18.96 6.95 7.75
N SER A 66 19.53 7.52 6.68
CA SER A 66 20.13 8.86 6.78
C SER A 66 19.12 9.92 7.17
N LYS A 67 17.89 9.85 6.64
CA LYS A 67 16.82 10.81 6.96
C LYS A 67 16.31 10.66 8.39
N LEU A 68 16.18 9.43 8.89
CA LEU A 68 15.81 9.17 10.27
C LEU A 68 16.89 9.57 11.29
N ASP A 69 18.14 9.75 10.85
CA ASP A 69 19.24 10.26 11.67
C ASP A 69 19.33 11.82 11.65
N GLU A 70 18.55 12.51 10.81
CA GLU A 70 18.47 13.99 10.77
C GLU A 70 17.64 14.57 11.94
N GLU A 71 17.79 15.86 12.23
CA GLU A 71 17.20 16.47 13.44
C GLU A 71 15.65 16.54 13.41
N ASP A 72 15.00 16.45 12.25
CA ASP A 72 13.54 16.57 12.14
C ASP A 72 12.95 15.99 10.83
N PRO A 73 12.75 14.66 10.71
CA PRO A 73 12.11 14.04 9.54
C PRO A 73 10.57 14.05 9.62
N PHE A 74 9.98 14.90 10.47
CA PHE A 74 8.56 14.84 10.79
C PHE A 74 7.68 15.18 9.59
N ASN A 75 6.70 14.30 9.30
CA ASN A 75 5.78 14.42 8.18
C ASN A 75 6.43 14.62 6.79
N ASP A 76 7.66 14.11 6.57
CA ASP A 76 8.32 14.14 5.26
C ASP A 76 7.62 13.18 4.27
N VAL A 77 6.94 13.74 3.27
CA VAL A 77 6.18 12.96 2.27
C VAL A 77 7.08 12.05 1.43
N SER A 78 8.36 12.39 1.23
CA SER A 78 9.29 11.57 0.44
C SER A 78 9.51 10.19 1.09
N LEU A 79 9.53 10.13 2.42
CA LEU A 79 9.73 8.89 3.19
C LEU A 79 8.52 7.95 3.11
N LEU A 80 7.32 8.49 2.86
CA LEU A 80 6.12 7.67 2.64
C LEU A 80 6.21 6.91 1.31
N TYR A 81 6.74 7.52 0.25
CA TYR A 81 7.05 6.81 -1.00
C TYR A 81 8.10 5.73 -0.77
N VAL A 82 9.15 6.01 0.01
CA VAL A 82 10.17 5.02 0.34
C VAL A 82 9.55 3.83 1.09
N ALA A 83 8.69 4.09 2.07
CA ALA A 83 7.97 3.04 2.81
C ALA A 83 7.12 2.16 1.88
N ASP A 84 6.33 2.78 0.99
CA ASP A 84 5.50 2.07 0.03
C ASP A 84 6.34 1.18 -0.90
N ILE A 85 7.41 1.72 -1.50
CA ILE A 85 8.30 0.97 -2.38
C ILE A 85 8.94 -0.22 -1.65
N LEU A 86 9.42 -0.03 -0.42
CA LEU A 86 10.01 -1.11 0.39
C LEU A 86 8.98 -2.20 0.73
N GLY A 87 7.73 -1.82 0.97
CA GLY A 87 6.60 -2.72 1.18
C GLY A 87 6.27 -3.54 -0.07
N GLU A 88 6.18 -2.90 -1.23
CA GLU A 88 5.92 -3.55 -2.52
C GLU A 88 7.03 -4.54 -2.90
N LEU A 89 8.29 -4.14 -2.72
CA LEU A 89 9.48 -4.97 -2.97
C LEU A 89 9.71 -6.02 -1.86
N ARG A 90 8.83 -6.09 -0.85
CA ARG A 90 8.89 -7.05 0.26
C ARG A 90 10.24 -7.06 1.00
N CYS A 91 10.91 -5.90 1.11
CA CYS A 91 12.18 -5.75 1.81
C CYS A 91 11.99 -5.88 3.33
N ARG A 92 12.11 -7.09 3.88
CA ARG A 92 11.87 -7.37 5.31
C ARG A 92 12.89 -6.72 6.23
N GLU A 93 14.10 -6.47 5.72
CA GLU A 93 15.17 -5.77 6.43
C GLU A 93 14.76 -4.34 6.80
N SER A 94 13.77 -3.76 6.12
CA SER A 94 13.24 -2.42 6.40
C SER A 94 12.35 -2.33 7.64
N ILE A 95 11.82 -3.45 8.15
CA ILE A 95 10.84 -3.47 9.25
C ILE A 95 11.26 -2.59 10.44
N PRO A 96 12.50 -2.66 10.98
CA PRO A 96 12.89 -1.81 12.10
C PRO A 96 12.87 -0.31 11.76
N LEU A 97 13.26 0.07 10.53
CA LEU A 97 13.25 1.46 10.09
C LEU A 97 11.82 1.96 9.87
N LEU A 98 10.91 1.12 9.38
CA LEU A 98 9.50 1.49 9.22
C LEU A 98 8.80 1.70 10.58
N TYR A 99 9.17 0.93 11.59
CA TYR A 99 8.71 1.19 12.96
C TYR A 99 9.25 2.51 13.52
N GLN A 100 10.53 2.80 13.30
CA GLN A 100 11.09 4.10 13.67
C GLN A 100 10.41 5.24 12.90
N LEU A 101 10.13 5.05 11.61
CA LEU A 101 9.45 6.02 10.76
C LEU A 101 8.05 6.38 11.31
N LEU A 102 7.28 5.40 11.83
CA LEU A 102 5.97 5.65 12.46
C LEU A 102 6.04 6.68 13.60
N GLU A 103 7.17 6.77 14.31
CA GLU A 103 7.34 7.72 15.42
C GLU A 103 7.41 9.19 14.95
N HIS A 104 7.54 9.43 13.64
CA HIS A 104 7.67 10.74 13.01
C HIS A 104 6.40 11.20 12.26
N TYR A 105 5.27 10.51 12.45
CA TYR A 105 3.97 10.92 11.89
C TYR A 105 2.90 10.86 12.99
N ASP A 106 2.10 11.91 13.08
CA ASP A 106 0.99 12.06 14.02
C ASP A 106 -0.40 11.98 13.36
N GLU A 107 -0.47 12.09 12.03
CA GLU A 107 -1.71 11.99 11.27
C GLU A 107 -1.96 10.57 10.75
N GLU A 108 -3.17 10.06 10.96
CA GLU A 108 -3.57 8.71 10.57
C GLU A 108 -3.43 8.42 9.06
N PRO A 109 -3.73 9.34 8.12
CA PRO A 109 -3.52 9.12 6.68
C PRO A 109 -2.07 8.73 6.33
N TYR A 110 -1.09 9.38 6.95
CA TYR A 110 0.32 9.11 6.68
C TYR A 110 0.80 7.82 7.36
N GLN A 111 0.38 7.61 8.61
CA GLN A 111 0.68 6.35 9.31
C GLN A 111 0.11 5.13 8.58
N LEU A 112 -1.04 5.27 7.93
CA LEU A 112 -1.70 4.18 7.20
C LEU A 112 -0.87 3.65 6.03
N ILE A 113 -0.10 4.52 5.35
CA ILE A 113 0.85 4.09 4.31
C ILE A 113 1.94 3.19 4.92
N ILE A 114 2.43 3.56 6.10
CA ILE A 114 3.48 2.79 6.80
C ILE A 114 2.90 1.47 7.34
N TYR A 115 1.67 1.47 7.87
CA TYR A 115 0.97 0.24 8.25
C TYR A 115 0.75 -0.69 7.07
N GLU A 116 0.42 -0.16 5.88
CA GLU A 116 0.29 -0.97 4.67
C GLU A 116 1.61 -1.63 4.28
N ALA A 117 2.71 -0.87 4.27
CA ALA A 117 4.05 -1.42 4.02
C ALA A 117 4.39 -2.53 5.03
N LEU A 118 4.18 -2.27 6.33
CA LEU A 118 4.38 -3.26 7.38
C LEU A 118 3.48 -4.50 7.20
N ALA A 119 2.24 -4.34 6.74
CA ALA A 119 1.32 -5.44 6.46
C ALA A 119 1.85 -6.31 5.31
N LYS A 120 2.30 -5.67 4.22
CA LYS A 120 2.96 -6.34 3.10
C LYS A 120 4.22 -7.12 3.56
N LEU A 121 4.91 -6.65 4.59
CA LEU A 121 6.11 -7.29 5.16
C LEU A 121 5.80 -8.37 6.21
N GLY A 122 4.52 -8.61 6.53
CA GLY A 122 4.07 -9.65 7.45
C GLY A 122 3.91 -9.20 8.90
N GLU A 123 3.99 -7.91 9.18
CA GLU A 123 3.76 -7.34 10.51
C GLU A 123 2.28 -6.95 10.75
N GLY A 124 1.43 -7.22 9.75
CA GLY A 124 -0.01 -6.93 9.68
C GLY A 124 -0.82 -7.24 10.93
N GLU A 125 -0.53 -8.38 11.56
CA GLU A 125 -1.34 -8.86 12.69
C GLU A 125 -1.30 -7.92 13.90
N LYS A 126 -0.21 -7.16 14.07
CA LYS A 126 0.00 -6.28 15.23
C LYS A 126 -0.97 -5.11 15.30
N PHE A 127 -1.59 -4.74 14.19
CA PHE A 127 -2.44 -3.55 14.08
C PHE A 127 -3.84 -3.86 13.54
N ILE A 128 -4.27 -5.12 13.55
CA ILE A 128 -5.63 -5.51 13.12
C ILE A 128 -6.71 -4.74 13.88
N GLU A 129 -6.60 -4.64 15.21
CA GLU A 129 -7.62 -3.93 16.00
C GLU A 129 -7.69 -2.44 15.65
N LEU A 130 -6.53 -1.82 15.41
CA LEU A 130 -6.42 -0.43 14.99
C LEU A 130 -7.07 -0.22 13.61
N LEU A 131 -6.76 -1.07 12.62
CA LEU A 131 -7.35 -0.97 11.29
C LEU A 131 -8.88 -1.18 11.30
N ILE A 132 -9.37 -2.11 12.13
CA ILE A 132 -10.82 -2.33 12.29
C ILE A 132 -11.47 -1.11 12.92
N TYR A 133 -10.79 -0.46 13.86
CA TYR A 133 -11.26 0.79 14.46
C TYR A 133 -11.33 1.90 13.40
N LEU A 134 -10.26 2.12 12.64
CA LEU A 134 -10.21 3.12 11.56
C LEU A 134 -11.28 2.89 10.48
N LEU A 135 -11.58 1.63 10.15
CA LEU A 135 -12.63 1.30 9.18
C LEU A 135 -14.03 1.68 9.66
N LYS A 136 -14.28 1.58 10.98
CA LYS A 136 -15.61 1.77 11.59
C LYS A 136 -15.89 3.21 11.98
N GLU A 137 -14.85 3.99 12.23
CA GLU A 137 -15.01 5.37 12.67
C GLU A 137 -15.47 6.27 11.52
N ASP A 138 -16.63 6.91 11.71
CA ASP A 138 -17.32 7.66 10.65
C ASP A 138 -16.49 8.83 10.07
N ALA A 139 -15.51 9.35 10.83
CA ALA A 139 -14.64 10.44 10.38
C ALA A 139 -13.67 10.00 9.26
N PHE A 140 -13.27 8.73 9.24
CA PHE A 140 -12.29 8.19 8.27
C PHE A 140 -12.94 7.36 7.15
N LYS A 141 -14.25 7.12 7.28
CA LYS A 141 -15.02 6.19 6.47
C LYS A 141 -15.11 6.55 4.99
N ASP A 142 -14.97 7.81 4.65
CA ASP A 142 -15.02 8.24 3.24
C ASP A 142 -13.63 8.51 2.65
N GLU A 143 -12.67 8.96 3.46
CA GLU A 143 -11.34 9.36 2.96
C GLU A 143 -10.32 8.21 2.96
N LEU A 144 -10.24 7.43 4.04
CA LEU A 144 -9.18 6.42 4.22
C LEU A 144 -9.67 4.99 3.98
N LYS A 145 -10.98 4.79 3.79
CA LYS A 145 -11.59 3.46 3.77
C LYS A 145 -10.96 2.52 2.77
N ASP A 146 -10.69 2.95 1.55
CA ASP A 146 -10.11 2.09 0.52
C ASP A 146 -8.72 1.58 0.94
N GLN A 147 -7.92 2.49 1.47
CA GLN A 147 -6.59 2.19 1.99
C GLN A 147 -6.65 1.27 3.22
N VAL A 148 -7.61 1.47 4.13
CA VAL A 148 -7.81 0.60 5.30
C VAL A 148 -8.24 -0.81 4.87
N LEU A 149 -9.15 -0.93 3.89
CA LEU A 149 -9.60 -2.22 3.36
C LEU A 149 -8.44 -3.00 2.73
N MET A 150 -7.60 -2.32 1.94
CA MET A 150 -6.43 -2.93 1.34
C MET A 150 -5.38 -3.31 2.38
N THR A 151 -5.14 -2.44 3.37
CA THR A 151 -4.22 -2.75 4.48
C THR A 151 -4.69 -3.98 5.26
N LEU A 152 -6.00 -4.06 5.58
CA LEU A 152 -6.62 -5.24 6.19
C LEU A 152 -6.42 -6.49 5.32
N ALA A 153 -6.52 -6.38 4.00
CA ALA A 153 -6.26 -7.50 3.09
C ALA A 153 -4.82 -8.02 3.22
N TYR A 154 -3.84 -7.12 3.27
CA TYR A 154 -2.43 -7.46 3.42
C TYR A 154 -2.07 -8.04 4.79
N THR A 155 -2.92 -7.89 5.81
CA THR A 155 -2.72 -8.58 7.11
C THR A 155 -2.82 -10.08 7.00
N LYS A 156 -3.46 -10.62 5.95
CA LYS A 156 -3.61 -12.07 5.72
C LYS A 156 -4.28 -12.78 6.88
N ASN A 157 -5.12 -12.09 7.65
CA ASN A 157 -5.68 -12.59 8.90
C ASN A 157 -7.16 -12.98 8.79
N GLU A 158 -7.55 -14.06 9.46
CA GLU A 158 -8.94 -14.55 9.49
C GLU A 158 -9.92 -13.49 10.02
N LYS A 159 -9.54 -12.74 11.05
CA LYS A 159 -10.38 -11.68 11.61
C LYS A 159 -10.59 -10.55 10.59
N ALA A 160 -9.53 -10.17 9.88
CA ALA A 160 -9.62 -9.18 8.81
C ALA A 160 -10.58 -9.66 7.70
N LEU A 161 -10.48 -10.93 7.29
CA LEU A 161 -11.41 -11.51 6.31
C LEU A 161 -12.87 -11.43 6.78
N LYS A 162 -13.16 -11.77 8.04
CA LYS A 162 -14.53 -11.67 8.59
C LYS A 162 -15.05 -10.23 8.54
N VAL A 163 -14.21 -9.27 8.88
CA VAL A 163 -14.58 -7.84 8.81
C VAL A 163 -14.84 -7.39 7.37
N LEU A 164 -14.02 -7.83 6.40
CA LEU A 164 -14.25 -7.52 4.98
C LEU A 164 -15.55 -8.15 4.47
N ILE A 165 -15.89 -9.37 4.89
CA ILE A 165 -17.17 -10.02 4.55
C ILE A 165 -18.33 -9.19 5.10
N ASP A 166 -18.29 -8.82 6.38
CA ASP A 166 -19.32 -7.99 7.02
C ASP A 166 -19.46 -6.65 6.29
N GLU A 167 -18.34 -6.01 5.94
CA GLU A 167 -18.35 -4.74 5.22
C GLU A 167 -18.99 -4.88 3.83
N TRP A 168 -18.71 -5.96 3.10
CA TRP A 168 -19.34 -6.22 1.80
C TRP A 168 -20.87 -6.32 1.90
N TYR A 169 -21.37 -6.91 2.98
CA TYR A 169 -22.80 -7.04 3.25
C TYR A 169 -23.49 -5.73 3.61
N ASN A 170 -22.78 -4.82 4.30
CA ASN A 170 -23.31 -3.55 4.75
C ASN A 170 -23.33 -2.47 3.67
N LYS A 171 -22.76 -2.74 2.48
CA LYS A 171 -22.81 -1.81 1.34
C LYS A 171 -23.99 -2.09 0.44
N ASP A 172 -24.56 -1.02 -0.08
CA ASP A 172 -25.65 -1.07 -1.04
C ASP A 172 -25.17 -0.75 -2.47
N ASP A 173 -24.10 0.02 -2.61
CA ASP A 173 -23.57 0.46 -3.88
C ASP A 173 -22.55 -0.53 -4.48
N PHE A 174 -22.54 -0.59 -5.81
CA PHE A 174 -21.69 -1.49 -6.59
C PHE A 174 -20.20 -1.18 -6.45
N GLU A 175 -19.85 0.11 -6.35
CA GLU A 175 -18.46 0.57 -6.27
C GLU A 175 -17.80 0.12 -4.97
N SER A 176 -18.41 0.43 -3.82
CA SER A 176 -17.96 -0.04 -2.51
C SER A 176 -17.89 -1.56 -2.42
N LYS A 177 -18.86 -2.28 -3.00
CA LYS A 177 -18.79 -3.75 -3.05
C LYS A 177 -17.61 -4.25 -3.86
N THR A 178 -17.31 -3.61 -4.98
CA THR A 178 -16.17 -3.98 -5.84
C THR A 178 -14.85 -3.76 -5.11
N LEU A 179 -14.72 -2.65 -4.40
CA LEU A 179 -13.54 -2.34 -3.57
C LEU A 179 -13.33 -3.41 -2.49
N VAL A 180 -14.37 -3.76 -1.74
CA VAL A 180 -14.29 -4.80 -0.70
C VAL A 180 -14.01 -6.17 -1.31
N LEU A 181 -14.59 -6.51 -2.47
CA LEU A 181 -14.28 -7.75 -3.19
C LEU A 181 -12.81 -7.83 -3.59
N ASN A 182 -12.21 -6.73 -4.05
CA ASN A 182 -10.78 -6.68 -4.38
C ASN A 182 -9.92 -6.96 -3.15
N ALA A 183 -10.22 -6.32 -2.01
CA ALA A 183 -9.54 -6.60 -0.75
C ALA A 183 -9.68 -8.08 -0.32
N ILE A 184 -10.88 -8.66 -0.41
CA ILE A 184 -11.09 -10.09 -0.12
C ILE A 184 -10.26 -10.96 -1.08
N LYS A 185 -10.24 -10.64 -2.38
CA LYS A 185 -9.47 -11.38 -3.38
C LYS A 185 -7.98 -11.36 -3.09
N VAL A 186 -7.43 -10.20 -2.72
CA VAL A 186 -6.01 -10.03 -2.35
C VAL A 186 -5.68 -10.92 -1.15
N LEU A 187 -6.49 -10.85 -0.10
CA LEU A 187 -6.31 -11.66 1.11
C LEU A 187 -6.33 -13.16 0.80
N LEU A 188 -7.30 -13.62 0.02
CA LEU A 188 -7.47 -15.05 -0.31
C LEU A 188 -6.43 -15.57 -1.32
N THR A 189 -5.86 -14.69 -2.14
CA THR A 189 -4.73 -15.06 -3.02
C THR A 189 -3.50 -15.41 -2.17
N GLU A 190 -3.28 -14.66 -1.10
CA GLU A 190 -2.17 -14.86 -0.16
C GLU A 190 -2.45 -15.95 0.90
N ARG A 191 -3.72 -16.20 1.22
CA ARG A 191 -4.18 -17.21 2.20
C ARG A 191 -5.35 -18.04 1.66
N PRO A 192 -5.13 -18.90 0.64
CA PRO A 192 -6.22 -19.65 -0.01
C PRO A 192 -6.99 -20.58 0.93
N GLU A 193 -6.37 -21.03 2.03
CA GLU A 193 -7.03 -21.90 2.99
C GLU A 193 -8.19 -21.23 3.75
N LEU A 194 -8.26 -19.89 3.73
CA LEU A 194 -9.35 -19.13 4.34
C LEU A 194 -10.63 -19.12 3.49
N ILE A 195 -10.58 -19.61 2.24
CA ILE A 195 -11.76 -19.80 1.37
C ILE A 195 -12.83 -20.66 2.07
N LYS A 196 -12.42 -21.61 2.92
CA LYS A 196 -13.36 -22.45 3.69
C LYS A 196 -14.33 -21.63 4.57
N ILE A 197 -13.89 -20.46 5.04
CA ILE A 197 -14.73 -19.57 5.86
C ILE A 197 -15.90 -19.05 5.02
N LEU A 198 -15.64 -18.75 3.73
CA LEU A 198 -16.69 -18.33 2.81
C LEU A 198 -17.66 -19.46 2.44
N SER A 199 -17.19 -20.71 2.43
CA SER A 199 -18.02 -21.86 2.05
C SER A 199 -18.91 -22.38 3.20
N GLU A 200 -18.48 -22.17 4.44
CA GLU A 200 -19.20 -22.54 5.67
C GLU A 200 -20.26 -21.50 6.05
N ASP A 201 -20.03 -20.23 5.75
CA ASP A 201 -21.00 -19.16 5.95
C ASP A 201 -21.99 -19.06 4.77
N LYS A 202 -23.26 -19.36 5.03
CA LYS A 202 -24.34 -19.30 4.03
C LYS A 202 -24.48 -17.92 3.39
N ASN A 203 -24.17 -16.86 4.12
CA ASN A 203 -24.16 -15.53 3.57
C ASN A 203 -22.94 -15.43 2.65
N ALA A 204 -21.75 -15.64 3.16
CA ALA A 204 -20.50 -15.43 2.42
C ALA A 204 -20.34 -16.24 1.11
N LYS A 205 -21.13 -17.29 0.86
CA LYS A 205 -21.18 -17.99 -0.44
C LYS A 205 -21.40 -17.08 -1.65
N ARG A 206 -22.20 -16.01 -1.52
CA ARG A 206 -22.41 -15.07 -2.64
C ARG A 206 -21.13 -14.36 -3.07
N ILE A 207 -20.23 -14.10 -2.11
CA ILE A 207 -18.92 -13.49 -2.38
C ILE A 207 -18.07 -14.43 -3.25
N LEU A 208 -18.14 -15.75 -3.02
CA LEU A 208 -17.42 -16.72 -3.86
C LEU A 208 -17.88 -16.67 -5.33
N ASP A 209 -19.19 -16.54 -5.57
CA ASP A 209 -19.74 -16.45 -6.92
C ASP A 209 -19.25 -15.18 -7.65
N GLU A 210 -19.07 -14.09 -6.90
CA GLU A 210 -18.60 -12.80 -7.43
C GLU A 210 -17.08 -12.74 -7.65
N LEU A 211 -16.29 -13.49 -6.88
CA LEU A 211 -14.82 -13.43 -6.90
C LEU A 211 -14.17 -13.91 -8.22
N LYS A 212 -14.93 -14.60 -9.09
CA LYS A 212 -14.50 -15.09 -10.43
C LYS A 212 -13.01 -15.46 -10.47
N PHE A 213 -12.65 -16.49 -9.71
CA PHE A 213 -11.33 -17.12 -9.81
C PHE A 213 -11.18 -17.88 -11.13
#